data_AF-A0A1S8KJK8-F1
#
_entry.id   AF-A0A1S8KJK8-F1
#
_cell.length_a   1.000
_cell.length_b   1.000
_cell.length_c   1.000
_cell.angle_alpha   90.00
_cell.angle_beta   90.00
_cell.angle_gamma   90.00
#
_symmetry.space_group_name_H-M   'P 1'
#
loop_
_entity.id
_entity.type
_entity.pdbx_description
1 polymer ?
#
loop_
_entity_poly.entity_id
_entity_poly.type
_entity_poly.pdbx_seq_one_letter_code
_entity_poly.pdbx_strand_id
1 'polypeptide(L)' 'FAKHAGARFNGVLCGRATWKDAVAPFVEKGEAATLEWLTEQGTQNIRQLNEVIRETAIPWYEKVSESTC' A
#
# COMPACT_ATOMS: atom_id res chain seq x y z
N PHE A 1 11.85 7.93 4.59
CA PHE A 1 12.04 8.41 5.97
C PHE A 1 12.15 7.28 7.00
N ALA A 2 11.15 6.41 7.21
CA ALA A 2 11.22 5.34 8.23
C ALA A 2 12.47 4.45 8.12
N LYS A 3 12.76 3.89 6.93
CA LYS A 3 13.99 3.12 6.68
C LYS A 3 15.28 3.91 6.96
N HIS A 4 15.32 5.19 6.59
CA HIS A 4 16.50 6.04 6.79
C HIS A 4 16.74 6.35 8.28
N ALA A 5 15.68 6.35 9.09
CA ALA A 5 15.75 6.46 10.54
C ALA A 5 16.07 5.13 11.25
N GLY A 6 16.37 4.06 10.50
CA GLY A 6 16.71 2.74 11.04
C GLY A 6 15.50 1.85 11.40
N ALA A 7 14.26 2.26 11.09
CA ALA A 7 13.09 1.45 11.38
C ALA A 7 13.05 0.18 10.51
N ARG A 8 12.96 -0.99 11.17
CA ARG A 8 12.83 -2.32 10.54
C ARG A 8 11.36 -2.77 10.51
N PHE A 9 10.52 -2.03 9.78
CA PHE A 9 9.12 -2.42 9.59
C PHE A 9 8.98 -3.49 8.51
N ASN A 10 7.91 -4.29 8.57
CA ASN A 10 7.78 -5.52 7.77
C ASN A 10 6.71 -5.47 6.69
N GLY A 11 6.13 -4.30 6.46
CA GLY A 11 5.02 -4.09 5.54
C GLY A 11 4.06 -3.03 6.06
N VAL A 12 2.92 -2.90 5.38
CA VAL A 12 1.87 -1.95 5.71
C VAL A 12 0.49 -2.56 5.47
N LEU A 13 -0.52 -2.08 6.20
CA LEU A 13 -1.93 -2.29 5.89
C LEU A 13 -2.54 -0.93 5.51
N CYS A 14 -2.47 -0.61 4.21
CA CYS A 14 -2.91 0.68 3.69
C CYS A 14 -4.19 0.51 2.85
N GLY A 15 -5.28 1.13 3.30
CA GLY A 15 -6.55 1.19 2.56
C GLY A 15 -6.79 2.57 1.96
N ARG A 16 -7.13 3.54 2.82
CA ARG A 16 -7.59 4.88 2.39
C ARG A 16 -6.64 5.59 1.42
N ALA A 17 -5.32 5.49 1.59
CA ALA A 17 -4.40 6.16 0.65
C ALA A 17 -4.41 5.53 -0.76
N THR A 18 -4.91 4.30 -0.91
CA THR A 18 -5.01 3.61 -2.19
C THR A 18 -6.33 3.92 -2.91
N TRP A 19 -7.45 3.98 -2.18
CA TRP A 19 -8.79 3.98 -2.80
C TRP A 19 -9.76 5.05 -2.34
N LYS A 20 -9.43 5.93 -1.37
CA LYS A 20 -10.40 6.91 -0.82
C LYS A 20 -11.06 7.78 -1.90
N ASP A 21 -10.29 8.13 -2.95
CA ASP A 21 -10.75 9.05 -3.99
C ASP A 21 -11.66 8.36 -5.01
N ALA A 22 -11.80 7.03 -4.94
CA ALA A 22 -12.82 6.27 -5.65
C ALA A 22 -14.24 6.49 -5.09
N VAL A 23 -14.36 7.01 -3.86
CA VAL A 23 -15.68 7.25 -3.23
C VAL A 23 -16.47 8.32 -3.99
N ALA A 24 -15.82 9.39 -4.45
CA ALA A 24 -16.47 10.45 -5.22
C ALA A 24 -17.09 9.94 -6.54
N PRO A 25 -16.34 9.28 -7.46
CA PRO A 25 -16.94 8.74 -8.68
C PRO A 25 -18.00 7.68 -8.40
N PHE A 26 -17.92 6.94 -7.29
CA PHE A 26 -18.97 6.01 -6.89
C PHE A 26 -20.28 6.70 -6.56
N VAL A 27 -20.24 7.72 -5.70
CA VAL A 27 -21.43 8.46 -5.30
C VAL A 27 -22.01 9.27 -6.47
N GLU A 28 -21.16 9.87 -7.30
CA GLU A 28 -21.60 10.81 -8.34
C GLU A 28 -21.96 10.12 -9.67
N LYS A 29 -21.27 9.03 -10.02
CA LYS A 29 -21.31 8.44 -11.37
C LYS A 29 -21.54 6.92 -11.36
N GLY A 30 -21.61 6.30 -10.18
CA GLY A 30 -21.91 4.89 -10.02
C GLY A 30 -20.72 3.95 -10.31
N GLU A 31 -21.04 2.67 -10.40
CA GLU A 31 -20.06 1.57 -10.38
C GLU A 31 -19.10 1.59 -11.56
N ALA A 32 -19.58 1.83 -12.79
CA ALA A 32 -18.74 1.78 -13.99
C ALA A 32 -17.60 2.82 -13.96
N ALA A 33 -17.91 4.07 -13.60
CA ALA A 33 -16.92 5.14 -13.46
C ALA A 33 -15.94 4.87 -12.29
N THR A 34 -16.42 4.21 -11.24
CA THR A 34 -15.56 3.80 -10.11
C THR A 34 -14.59 2.71 -10.52
N LEU A 35 -15.06 1.74 -11.31
CA LEU A 35 -14.22 0.65 -11.81
C LEU A 35 -13.11 1.18 -12.74
N GLU A 36 -13.43 2.13 -13.61
CA GLU A 36 -12.44 2.83 -14.44
C GLU A 36 -11.38 3.52 -13.56
N TRP A 37 -11.82 4.30 -12.55
CA TRP A 37 -10.91 4.97 -11.63
C TRP A 37 -10.02 3.98 -10.84
N LEU A 38 -10.58 2.87 -10.36
CA LEU A 38 -9.84 1.83 -9.65
C LEU A 38 -8.82 1.14 -10.55
N THR A 39 -9.19 0.87 -11.80
CA THR A 39 -8.32 0.19 -12.78
C THR A 39 -7.13 1.07 -13.17
N GLU A 40 -7.32 2.40 -13.22
CA GLU A 40 -6.27 3.36 -13.53
C GLU A 40 -5.56 3.87 -12.27
N GLN A 41 -6.15 4.89 -11.61
CA GLN A 41 -5.55 5.61 -10.50
C GLN A 41 -5.36 4.72 -9.26
N GLY A 42 -6.35 3.89 -8.93
CA GLY A 42 -6.23 2.92 -7.84
C GLY A 42 -5.06 1.96 -8.02
N THR A 43 -4.91 1.41 -9.23
CA THR A 43 -3.78 0.54 -9.62
C THR A 43 -2.45 1.29 -9.57
N GLN A 44 -2.40 2.54 -10.02
CA GLN A 44 -1.18 3.35 -9.95
C GLN A 44 -0.76 3.58 -8.49
N ASN A 45 -1.70 3.92 -7.60
CA ASN A 45 -1.44 4.13 -6.18
C ASN A 45 -0.84 2.89 -5.52
N ILE A 46 -1.41 1.70 -5.77
CA ILE A 46 -0.90 0.45 -5.16
C ILE A 46 0.45 0.04 -5.75
N ARG A 47 0.70 0.29 -7.05
CA ARG A 47 2.00 0.00 -7.68
C ARG A 47 3.12 0.85 -7.10
N GLN A 48 2.89 2.16 -6.96
CA GLN A 48 3.86 3.06 -6.33
C GLN A 48 4.13 2.66 -4.87
N LEU A 49 3.09 2.31 -4.11
CA LEU A 49 3.26 1.80 -2.76
C LEU A 49 4.10 0.51 -2.74
N ASN A 50 3.83 -0.43 -3.65
CA ASN A 50 4.58 -1.69 -3.75
C ASN A 50 6.07 -1.48 -4.07
N GLU A 51 6.40 -0.51 -4.92
CA GLU A 51 7.79 -0.13 -5.20
C GLU A 51 8.49 0.36 -3.93
N VAL A 52 7.87 1.28 -3.20
CA VAL A 52 8.41 1.76 -1.92
C VAL A 52 8.57 0.62 -0.92
N ILE A 53 7.57 -0.26 -0.77
CA ILE A 53 7.64 -1.39 0.17
C ILE A 53 8.77 -2.35 -0.20
N ARG A 54 8.95 -2.65 -1.49
CA ARG A 54 10.05 -3.50 -1.98
C ARG A 54 11.42 -2.93 -1.59
N GLU A 55 11.56 -1.61 -1.66
CA GLU A 55 12.82 -0.96 -1.33
C GLU A 55 13.03 -0.77 0.18
N THR A 56 11.94 -0.68 0.96
CA THR A 56 12.03 -0.16 2.34
C THR A 56 11.67 -1.12 3.46
N ALA A 57 10.85 -2.15 3.20
CA ALA A 57 10.44 -3.11 4.21
C ALA A 57 11.46 -4.24 4.36
N ILE A 58 11.49 -4.82 5.56
CA ILE A 58 12.32 -5.98 5.91
C ILE A 58 11.42 -7.22 6.03
N PRO A 59 11.81 -8.39 5.48
CA PRO A 59 11.01 -9.60 5.63
C PRO A 59 10.70 -9.93 7.10
N TRP A 60 9.46 -10.33 7.40
CA TRP A 60 9.02 -10.57 8.77
C TRP A 60 9.71 -11.77 9.43
N TYR A 61 10.09 -12.78 8.64
CA TYR A 61 10.72 -14.00 9.16
C TYR A 61 12.10 -13.75 9.76
N GLU A 62 12.82 -12.68 9.37
CA GLU A 62 14.09 -12.29 10.02
C GLU A 62 13.91 -12.02 11.52
N LYS A 63 12.77 -11.45 11.93
CA LYS A 63 12.47 -11.18 13.34
C LYS A 63 12.22 -12.46 14.14
N VAL A 64 11.68 -13.49 13.50
CA VAL A 64 11.35 -14.76 14.16
C VAL A 64 12.58 -15.63 14.29
N SER A 65 13.46 -15.67 13.29
CA SER A 65 14.73 -16.40 13.38
C SER A 65 15.67 -15.88 14.47
N GLU A 66 15.64 -14.58 14.77
CA GLU A 66 16.43 -13.97 15.85
C GLU A 66 15.90 -14.33 17.26
N SER A 67 14.65 -14.78 17.38
CA SER A 67 13.99 -15.05 18.67
C SER A 67 14.14 -16.49 19.16
N THR A 68 14.68 -17.39 18.33
CA THR A 68 15.01 -18.77 18.70
C THR A 68 16.47 -18.85 19.15
N CYS A 69 16.70 -18.56 20.42
CA CYS A 69 17.86 -19.00 21.20
C CYS A 69 17.36 -19.69 22.46
#